data_AF-A0A3Q9NN86-F1
#
_entry.id   AF-A0A3Q9NN86-F1
#
_cell.length_a   1.000
_cell.length_b   1.000
_cell.length_c   1.000
_cell.angle_alpha   90.00
_cell.angle_beta   90.00
_cell.angle_gamma   90.00
#
_symmetry.space_group_name_H-M   'P 1'
#
loop_
_entity.id
_entity.type
_entity.pdbx_description
1 polymer ?
#
loop_
_entity_poly.entity_id
_entity_poly.type
_entity_poly.pdbx_seq_one_letter_code
_entity_poly.pdbx_strand_id
1 'polypeptide(L)'
;MKKKLLVFPCGSEVALEIHRSLRFSAHFELVGASSVDDHGKFVFEKYIGGIPFHNHPDFISVVKGIVQREQVDAIFPAMDAVATTLKSNESTLGCVVIGSGADTTAVCSSKSATYSRLSDCIPCPAWANELSRVEQYPVFIKPDEGYGSRNVGIANSRESAEKFLQDHPGTSFVFCEYLPGEEFTVDCFSSSKGELLFHGARKRARVSNGISVNTVESSKHKEAIYKAAMAINDRLQPRGAWFFQMKENKDGDPVLLEVAARLGGSSSYFRAKGVNFALLSAFDAFDISVKVEPNTYDVELDRALGSRYRIDLTYDTVFIDFDDCLLLDNKVNTELVKYIFQARNQGVAVVLITRHEKDIFQTLKEYRLEGMFDQVIHIKDKRPKSEFITKKHSIFIDDSFAERAEVKRTHGIPVFSPDMVEMLMISEG
;
A
#
# COMPACT_ATOMS: atom_id res chain seq x y z
N MET A 1 1.42 10.56 -23.64
CA MET A 1 1.77 11.22 -22.37
C MET A 1 1.09 10.45 -21.25
N LYS A 2 1.76 10.23 -20.11
CA LYS A 2 1.16 9.52 -18.96
C LYS A 2 0.06 10.39 -18.34
N LYS A 3 -1.01 9.76 -17.85
CA LYS A 3 -2.04 10.39 -17.02
C LYS A 3 -1.52 10.56 -15.60
N LYS A 4 -1.68 11.74 -15.00
CA LYS A 4 -1.17 12.04 -13.66
C LYS A 4 -2.23 11.81 -12.60
N LEU A 5 -1.92 10.95 -11.63
CA LEU A 5 -2.82 10.57 -10.54
C LEU A 5 -2.34 11.14 -9.21
N LEU A 6 -3.19 11.92 -8.53
CA LEU A 6 -2.94 12.40 -7.18
C LEU A 6 -3.46 11.37 -6.16
N VAL A 7 -2.58 10.71 -5.42
CA VAL A 7 -2.96 9.76 -4.36
C VAL A 7 -3.04 10.50 -3.02
N PHE A 8 -4.22 10.50 -2.40
CA PHE A 8 -4.46 11.27 -1.17
C PHE A 8 -5.37 10.51 -0.17
N PRO A 9 -5.00 10.42 1.12
CA PRO A 9 -3.68 10.72 1.70
C PRO A 9 -2.67 9.61 1.34
N CYS A 10 -1.43 9.99 1.03
CA CYS A 10 -0.45 9.08 0.46
C CYS A 10 0.27 8.14 1.45
N GLY A 11 0.22 8.42 2.76
CA GLY A 11 0.89 7.60 3.77
C GLY A 11 0.08 6.42 4.30
N SER A 12 -1.16 6.24 3.88
CA SER A 12 -1.99 5.11 4.32
C SER A 12 -1.56 3.81 3.64
N GLU A 13 -1.78 2.65 4.28
CA GLU A 13 -1.50 1.33 3.69
C GLU A 13 -2.18 1.14 2.32
N VAL A 14 -3.40 1.68 2.16
CA VAL A 14 -4.13 1.66 0.88
C VAL A 14 -3.39 2.48 -0.18
N ALA A 15 -2.91 3.67 0.16
CA ALA A 15 -2.13 4.50 -0.76
C ALA A 15 -0.78 3.88 -1.12
N LEU A 16 -0.10 3.24 -0.17
CA LEU A 16 1.14 2.52 -0.42
C LEU A 16 0.90 1.33 -1.36
N GLU A 17 -0.24 0.66 -1.26
CA GLU A 17 -0.62 -0.39 -2.22
C GLU A 17 -0.99 0.17 -3.59
N ILE A 18 -1.67 1.32 -3.67
CA ILE A 18 -1.90 2.05 -4.94
C ILE A 18 -0.57 2.36 -5.61
N HIS A 19 0.42 2.87 -4.85
CA HIS A 19 1.77 3.13 -5.34
C HIS A 19 2.43 1.87 -5.92
N ARG A 20 2.55 0.81 -5.12
CA ARG A 20 3.16 -0.47 -5.55
C ARG A 20 2.47 -1.06 -6.78
N SER A 21 1.18 -0.82 -6.93
CA SER A 21 0.36 -1.31 -8.03
C SER A 21 0.57 -0.54 -9.34
N LEU A 22 0.92 0.74 -9.26
CA LEU A 22 0.92 1.65 -10.42
C LEU A 22 2.31 2.19 -10.79
N ARG A 23 3.31 2.09 -9.91
CA ARG A 23 4.64 2.71 -10.08
C ARG A 23 5.34 2.41 -11.41
N PHE A 24 5.21 1.18 -11.91
CA PHE A 24 5.80 0.78 -13.19
C PHE A 24 4.87 0.96 -14.40
N SER A 25 3.75 1.65 -14.23
CA SER A 25 2.81 1.87 -15.33
C SER A 25 3.44 2.78 -16.40
N ALA A 26 3.35 2.32 -17.65
CA ALA A 26 3.66 3.16 -18.81
C ALA A 26 2.56 4.22 -19.07
N HIS A 27 1.41 4.11 -18.40
CA HIS A 27 0.23 4.94 -18.63
C HIS A 27 -0.03 5.97 -17.53
N PHE A 28 0.44 5.72 -16.31
CA PHE A 28 0.15 6.55 -15.14
C PHE A 28 1.43 7.06 -14.47
N GLU A 29 1.39 8.31 -14.04
CA GLU A 29 2.39 8.97 -13.18
C GLU A 29 1.72 9.27 -11.83
N LEU A 30 2.41 9.06 -10.71
CA LEU A 30 1.84 9.22 -9.38
C LEU A 30 2.37 10.46 -8.66
N VAL A 31 1.47 11.21 -8.03
CA VAL A 31 1.79 12.30 -7.11
C VAL A 31 1.22 11.94 -5.74
N GLY A 32 2.08 11.85 -4.72
CA GLY A 32 1.67 11.63 -3.35
C GLY A 32 1.31 12.94 -2.66
N ALA A 33 0.23 12.96 -1.91
CA ALA A 33 -0.23 14.13 -1.19
C ALA A 33 -0.67 13.75 0.24
N SER A 34 -0.33 14.55 1.25
CA SER A 34 -0.74 14.28 2.63
C SER A 34 -1.00 15.53 3.48
N SER A 35 -1.87 15.37 4.47
CA SER A 35 -2.14 16.37 5.51
C SER A 35 -1.12 16.37 6.64
N VAL A 36 -0.38 15.27 6.81
CA VAL A 36 0.60 15.08 7.87
C VAL A 36 1.95 14.65 7.28
N ASP A 37 3.04 14.82 8.03
CA ASP A 37 4.34 14.24 7.66
C ASP A 37 4.31 12.74 7.94
N ASP A 38 4.20 11.94 6.88
CA ASP A 38 4.00 10.49 6.95
C ASP A 38 4.94 9.71 6.01
N HIS A 39 4.81 8.38 6.03
CA HIS A 39 5.66 7.49 5.22
C HIS A 39 5.53 7.74 3.70
N GLY A 40 4.43 8.34 3.23
CA GLY A 40 4.21 8.62 1.81
C GLY A 40 5.30 9.53 1.22
N LYS A 41 5.87 10.43 2.02
CA LYS A 41 7.01 11.28 1.65
C LYS A 41 8.27 10.52 1.23
N PHE A 42 8.44 9.29 1.71
CA PHE A 42 9.59 8.43 1.39
C PHE A 42 9.30 7.43 0.27
N VAL A 43 8.04 7.36 -0.18
CA VAL A 43 7.57 6.38 -1.17
C VAL A 43 7.26 7.03 -2.50
N PHE A 44 6.62 8.21 -2.50
CA PHE A 44 6.27 8.91 -3.73
C PHE A 44 7.41 9.83 -4.16
N GLU A 45 7.86 9.69 -5.41
CA GLU A 45 8.90 10.54 -6.01
C GLU A 45 8.50 12.02 -5.97
N LYS A 46 7.24 12.32 -6.30
CA LYS A 46 6.65 13.64 -6.17
C LYS A 46 5.68 13.68 -4.98
N TYR A 47 6.01 14.48 -3.98
CA TYR A 47 5.25 14.60 -2.73
C TYR A 47 4.78 16.04 -2.46
N ILE A 48 3.53 16.19 -2.02
CA ILE A 48 2.93 17.47 -1.60
C ILE A 48 2.42 17.32 -0.17
N GLY A 49 3.12 17.93 0.79
CA GLY A 49 2.72 17.94 2.21
C GLY A 49 1.90 19.18 2.60
N GLY A 50 1.34 19.15 3.81
CA GLY A 50 0.68 20.32 4.41
C GLY A 50 -0.71 20.63 3.84
N ILE A 51 -1.37 19.64 3.23
CA ILE A 51 -2.73 19.81 2.72
C ILE A 51 -3.71 19.81 3.91
N PRO A 52 -4.71 20.69 3.97
CA PRO A 52 -5.71 20.63 5.03
C PRO A 52 -6.36 19.24 5.15
N PHE A 53 -6.82 18.87 6.34
CA PHE A 53 -7.62 17.64 6.49
C PHE A 53 -8.91 17.75 5.69
N HIS A 54 -9.49 16.62 5.29
CA HIS A 54 -10.68 16.61 4.41
C HIS A 54 -11.88 17.38 4.97
N ASN A 55 -11.99 17.50 6.29
CA ASN A 55 -13.06 18.22 6.98
C ASN A 55 -12.75 19.72 7.19
N HIS A 56 -11.58 20.19 6.77
CA HIS A 56 -11.22 21.60 6.85
C HIS A 56 -11.93 22.40 5.73
N PRO A 57 -12.49 23.59 6.02
CA PRO A 57 -13.22 24.39 5.01
C PRO A 57 -12.44 24.67 3.73
N ASP A 58 -11.13 24.92 3.86
CA ASP A 58 -10.27 25.23 2.71
C ASP A 58 -9.83 24.01 1.88
N PHE A 59 -10.11 22.78 2.33
CA PHE A 59 -9.59 21.55 1.73
C PHE A 59 -9.83 21.47 0.22
N ILE A 60 -11.09 21.64 -0.21
CA ILE A 60 -11.46 21.55 -1.63
C ILE A 60 -10.77 22.62 -2.46
N SER A 61 -10.66 23.86 -1.93
CA SER A 61 -9.99 24.96 -2.63
C SER A 61 -8.49 24.68 -2.84
N VAL A 62 -7.82 24.12 -1.83
CA VAL A 62 -6.41 23.75 -1.89
C VAL A 62 -6.19 22.60 -2.87
N VAL A 63 -7.01 21.54 -2.80
CA VAL A 63 -6.91 20.40 -3.72
C VAL A 63 -7.14 20.83 -5.16
N LYS A 64 -8.13 21.69 -5.43
CA LYS A 64 -8.36 22.28 -6.75
C LYS A 64 -7.14 23.04 -7.27
N GLY A 65 -6.49 23.84 -6.42
CA GLY A 65 -5.26 24.55 -6.77
C GLY A 65 -4.11 23.59 -7.11
N ILE A 66 -4.00 22.47 -6.40
CA ILE A 66 -3.04 21.40 -6.71
C ILE A 66 -3.36 20.76 -8.06
N VAL A 67 -4.62 20.42 -8.32
CA VAL A 67 -5.04 19.82 -9.60
C VAL A 67 -4.64 20.70 -10.78
N GLN A 68 -4.88 22.01 -10.69
CA GLN A 68 -4.52 22.97 -11.73
C GLN A 68 -3.01 23.13 -11.90
N ARG A 69 -2.27 23.34 -10.80
CA ARG A 69 -0.82 23.58 -10.83
C ARG A 69 -0.04 22.37 -11.31
N GLU A 70 -0.41 21.19 -10.82
CA GLU A 70 0.28 19.94 -11.12
C GLU A 70 -0.22 19.25 -12.38
N GLN A 71 -1.32 19.74 -12.97
CA GLN A 71 -2.03 19.12 -14.10
C GLN A 71 -2.42 17.67 -13.79
N VAL A 72 -3.15 17.49 -12.68
CA VAL A 72 -3.66 16.19 -12.26
C VAL A 72 -4.84 15.79 -13.14
N ASP A 73 -4.79 14.59 -13.73
CA ASP A 73 -5.90 14.05 -14.52
C ASP A 73 -6.96 13.37 -13.66
N ALA A 74 -6.56 12.77 -12.53
CA ALA A 74 -7.48 12.17 -11.57
C ALA A 74 -6.93 12.11 -10.14
N ILE A 75 -7.82 12.07 -9.15
CA ILE A 75 -7.48 11.87 -7.74
C ILE A 75 -7.83 10.44 -7.33
N PHE A 76 -6.91 9.72 -6.71
CA PHE A 76 -7.13 8.39 -6.15
C PHE A 76 -7.22 8.48 -4.61
N PRO A 77 -8.44 8.51 -4.03
CA PRO A 77 -8.62 8.57 -2.60
C PRO A 77 -8.22 7.24 -1.94
N ALA A 78 -7.49 7.32 -0.83
CA ALA A 78 -7.02 6.15 -0.09
C ALA A 78 -7.71 5.95 1.27
N MET A 79 -8.71 6.77 1.60
CA MET A 79 -9.51 6.69 2.82
C MET A 79 -10.99 6.96 2.52
N ASP A 80 -11.89 6.33 3.27
CA ASP A 80 -13.33 6.41 3.04
C ASP A 80 -13.85 7.86 3.19
N ALA A 81 -13.57 8.52 4.31
CA ALA A 81 -14.01 9.90 4.56
C ALA A 81 -13.48 10.91 3.52
N VAL A 82 -12.27 10.66 3.02
CA VAL A 82 -11.63 11.47 1.97
C VAL A 82 -12.32 11.23 0.63
N ALA A 83 -12.62 9.98 0.29
CA ALA A 83 -13.38 9.63 -0.90
C ALA A 83 -14.76 10.31 -0.87
N THR A 84 -15.49 10.24 0.26
CA THR A 84 -16.80 10.89 0.43
C THR A 84 -16.70 12.40 0.17
N THR A 85 -15.72 13.06 0.79
CA THR A 85 -15.51 14.50 0.65
C THR A 85 -15.19 14.90 -0.80
N LEU A 86 -14.26 14.18 -1.44
CA LEU A 86 -13.84 14.48 -2.81
C LEU A 86 -14.95 14.19 -3.82
N LYS A 87 -15.65 13.05 -3.71
CA LYS A 87 -16.75 12.69 -4.61
C LYS A 87 -17.94 13.64 -4.51
N SER A 88 -18.24 14.13 -3.31
CA SER A 88 -19.30 15.14 -3.12
C SER A 88 -18.98 16.48 -3.79
N ASN A 89 -17.70 16.74 -4.08
CA ASN A 89 -17.21 17.99 -4.67
C ASN A 89 -16.56 17.78 -6.05
N GLU A 90 -16.73 16.61 -6.68
CA GLU A 90 -15.99 16.20 -7.89
C GLU A 90 -16.10 17.23 -9.03
N SER A 91 -17.29 17.79 -9.25
CA SER A 91 -17.55 18.81 -10.28
C SER A 91 -16.74 20.10 -10.11
N THR A 92 -16.23 20.37 -8.90
CA THR A 92 -15.47 21.60 -8.59
C THR A 92 -13.96 21.44 -8.71
N LEU A 93 -13.47 20.19 -8.64
CA LEU A 93 -12.03 19.86 -8.58
C LEU A 93 -11.34 20.02 -9.94
N GLY A 94 -12.08 19.82 -11.04
CA GLY A 94 -11.56 19.93 -12.41
C GLY A 94 -10.87 18.67 -12.94
N CYS A 95 -11.01 17.54 -12.23
CA CYS A 95 -10.51 16.22 -12.63
C CYS A 95 -11.45 15.12 -12.10
N VAL A 96 -11.34 13.90 -12.62
CA VAL A 96 -12.13 12.77 -12.10
C VAL A 96 -11.56 12.28 -10.75
N VAL A 97 -12.43 11.84 -9.85
CA VAL A 97 -12.06 11.15 -8.62
C VAL A 97 -12.25 9.65 -8.88
N ILE A 98 -11.19 8.86 -8.72
CA ILE A 98 -11.25 7.41 -8.95
C ILE A 98 -12.07 6.76 -7.84
N GLY A 99 -13.05 5.92 -8.23
CA GLY A 99 -13.90 5.17 -7.30
C GLY A 99 -15.40 5.36 -7.57
N SER A 100 -16.21 4.93 -6.61
CA SER A 100 -17.68 4.95 -6.73
C SER A 100 -18.27 6.36 -6.66
N GLY A 101 -19.53 6.51 -7.05
CA GLY A 101 -20.24 7.80 -7.02
C GLY A 101 -20.51 8.30 -5.59
N ALA A 102 -20.91 9.57 -5.48
CA ALA A 102 -21.11 10.24 -4.19
C ALA A 102 -22.12 9.53 -3.27
N ASP A 103 -23.24 9.02 -3.81
CA ASP A 103 -24.23 8.25 -3.04
C ASP A 103 -23.62 6.97 -2.45
N THR A 104 -23.01 6.13 -3.29
CA THR A 104 -22.36 4.89 -2.89
C THR A 104 -21.30 5.13 -1.83
N THR A 105 -20.43 6.12 -2.03
CA THR A 105 -19.35 6.42 -1.08
C THR A 105 -19.90 6.94 0.25
N ALA A 106 -20.94 7.79 0.23
CA ALA A 106 -21.60 8.27 1.44
C ALA A 106 -22.28 7.12 2.22
N VAL A 107 -23.01 6.24 1.54
CA VAL A 107 -23.63 5.06 2.16
C VAL A 107 -22.56 4.18 2.80
N CYS A 108 -21.49 3.85 2.08
CA CYS A 108 -20.41 3.00 2.58
C CYS A 108 -19.62 3.63 3.74
N SER A 109 -19.63 4.97 3.89
CA SER A 109 -18.97 5.61 5.03
C SER A 109 -19.73 5.47 6.36
N SER A 110 -21.05 5.19 6.32
CA SER A 110 -21.89 4.98 7.51
C SER A 110 -22.38 3.53 7.59
N LYS A 111 -22.12 2.87 8.71
CA LYS A 111 -22.52 1.47 8.93
C LYS A 111 -24.04 1.33 9.01
N SER A 112 -24.71 2.25 9.68
CA SER A 112 -26.17 2.30 9.80
C SER A 112 -26.83 2.55 8.46
N ALA A 113 -26.29 3.45 7.62
CA ALA A 113 -26.77 3.66 6.25
C ALA A 113 -26.56 2.41 5.39
N THR A 114 -25.37 1.80 5.48
CA THR A 114 -25.05 0.53 4.78
C THR A 114 -26.03 -0.58 5.16
N TYR A 115 -26.27 -0.80 6.46
CA TYR A 115 -27.22 -1.82 6.91
C TYR A 115 -28.64 -1.51 6.48
N SER A 116 -29.09 -0.27 6.64
CA SER A 116 -30.45 0.15 6.22
C SER A 116 -30.69 -0.08 4.72
N ARG A 117 -29.63 0.07 3.90
CA ARG A 117 -29.71 -0.07 2.44
C ARG A 117 -29.65 -1.52 1.95
N LEU A 118 -29.12 -2.44 2.77
CA LEU A 118 -28.78 -3.81 2.36
C LEU A 118 -29.49 -4.91 3.16
N SER A 119 -30.09 -4.61 4.32
CA SER A 119 -30.66 -5.62 5.23
C SER A 119 -31.84 -6.40 4.64
N ASP A 120 -32.48 -5.88 3.59
CA ASP A 120 -33.57 -6.55 2.88
C ASP A 120 -33.07 -7.52 1.79
N CYS A 121 -31.80 -7.43 1.38
CA CYS A 121 -31.23 -8.25 0.33
C CYS A 121 -30.03 -9.12 0.74
N ILE A 122 -29.42 -8.85 1.90
CA ILE A 122 -28.22 -9.56 2.37
C ILE A 122 -28.34 -9.79 3.89
N PRO A 123 -27.94 -10.98 4.40
CA PRO A 123 -27.86 -11.22 5.84
C PRO A 123 -27.00 -10.15 6.53
N CYS A 124 -27.60 -9.40 7.45
CA CYS A 124 -26.94 -8.43 8.30
C CYS A 124 -27.04 -8.88 9.76
N PRO A 125 -26.09 -8.52 10.62
CA PRO A 125 -26.21 -8.75 12.05
C PRO A 125 -27.45 -8.03 12.58
N ALA A 126 -28.05 -8.53 13.66
CA ALA A 126 -29.00 -7.73 14.43
C ALA A 126 -28.29 -6.43 14.87
N TRP A 127 -28.89 -5.27 14.58
CA TRP A 127 -28.26 -3.99 14.81
C TRP A 127 -29.25 -2.91 15.28
N ALA A 128 -28.72 -1.90 15.96
CA ALA A 128 -29.44 -0.71 16.40
C ALA A 128 -28.56 0.53 16.32
N ASN A 129 -29.18 1.69 16.08
CA ASN A 129 -28.54 3.01 16.14
C ASN A 129 -28.69 3.69 17.52
N GLU A 130 -29.45 3.07 18.43
CA GLU A 130 -29.71 3.57 19.78
C GLU A 130 -29.58 2.43 20.79
N LEU A 131 -28.89 2.68 21.91
CA LEU A 131 -28.71 1.67 22.95
C LEU A 131 -30.04 1.19 23.56
N SER A 132 -31.06 2.05 23.59
CA SER A 132 -32.41 1.73 24.09
C SER A 132 -33.09 0.61 23.30
N ARG A 133 -32.65 0.35 22.06
CA ARG A 133 -33.21 -0.70 21.18
C ARG A 133 -32.41 -2.00 21.21
N VAL A 134 -31.36 -2.08 22.03
CA VAL A 134 -30.56 -3.29 22.19
C VAL A 134 -31.26 -4.25 23.15
N GLU A 135 -31.72 -5.38 22.61
CA GLU A 135 -32.46 -6.39 23.38
C GLU A 135 -31.57 -7.54 23.91
N GLN A 136 -30.41 -7.77 23.27
CA GLN A 136 -29.55 -8.93 23.55
C GLN A 136 -28.09 -8.51 23.76
N TYR A 137 -27.41 -9.24 24.64
CA TYR A 137 -26.00 -9.06 24.98
C TYR A 137 -25.27 -10.42 24.90
N PRO A 138 -23.95 -10.45 24.59
CA PRO A 138 -23.08 -9.29 24.37
C PRO A 138 -23.34 -8.56 23.05
N VAL A 139 -23.09 -7.25 23.07
CA VAL A 139 -23.21 -6.37 21.92
C VAL A 139 -21.85 -5.81 21.55
N PHE A 140 -21.56 -5.73 20.25
CA PHE A 140 -20.39 -5.08 19.70
C PHE A 140 -20.72 -3.62 19.38
N ILE A 141 -20.03 -2.69 20.02
CA ILE A 141 -20.18 -1.25 19.87
C ILE A 141 -19.08 -0.77 18.91
N LYS A 142 -19.46 -0.07 17.84
CA LYS A 142 -18.52 0.51 16.88
C LYS A 142 -19.00 1.87 16.37
N PRO A 143 -18.10 2.81 16.03
CA PRO A 143 -18.51 4.09 15.48
C PRO A 143 -19.30 3.88 14.18
N ASP A 144 -20.35 4.66 13.96
CA ASP A 144 -21.12 4.59 12.72
C ASP A 144 -20.22 4.89 11.52
N GLU A 145 -19.53 6.01 11.60
CA GLU A 145 -18.46 6.42 10.70
C GLU A 145 -17.10 6.21 11.40
N GLY A 146 -16.17 5.51 10.75
CA GLY A 146 -14.85 5.27 11.35
C GLY A 146 -14.06 4.18 10.63
N TYR A 147 -12.80 4.01 11.04
CA TYR A 147 -11.84 3.10 10.41
C TYR A 147 -10.90 2.44 11.42
N GLY A 148 -10.26 1.34 11.02
CA GLY A 148 -9.14 0.73 11.74
C GLY A 148 -9.47 0.21 13.14
N SER A 149 -10.72 -0.20 13.39
CA SER A 149 -11.20 -0.71 14.68
C SER A 149 -10.94 0.23 15.86
N ARG A 150 -10.93 1.54 15.63
CA ARG A 150 -10.81 2.56 16.68
C ARG A 150 -12.15 2.74 17.39
N ASN A 151 -12.11 3.02 18.69
CA ASN A 151 -13.28 3.26 19.53
C ASN A 151 -14.33 2.13 19.42
N VAL A 152 -13.87 0.87 19.41
CA VAL A 152 -14.77 -0.30 19.43
C VAL A 152 -14.73 -0.98 20.79
N GLY A 153 -15.82 -1.67 21.16
CA GLY A 153 -15.92 -2.37 22.43
C GLY A 153 -16.93 -3.50 22.40
N ILE A 154 -16.76 -4.47 23.29
CA ILE A 154 -17.78 -5.49 23.58
C ILE A 154 -18.40 -5.13 24.93
N ALA A 155 -19.71 -4.98 24.97
CA ALA A 155 -20.47 -4.76 26.19
C ALA A 155 -21.29 -6.01 26.51
N ASN A 156 -21.13 -6.55 27.72
CA ASN A 156 -21.85 -7.74 28.19
C ASN A 156 -23.18 -7.40 28.88
N SER A 157 -23.44 -6.12 29.12
CA SER A 157 -24.66 -5.60 29.73
C SER A 157 -24.93 -4.16 29.31
N ARG A 158 -26.16 -3.69 29.51
CA ARG A 158 -26.55 -2.29 29.27
C ARG A 158 -25.68 -1.30 30.03
N GLU A 159 -25.44 -1.56 31.32
CA GLU A 159 -24.57 -0.73 32.17
C GLU A 159 -23.15 -0.60 31.59
N SER A 160 -22.57 -1.71 31.14
CA SER A 160 -21.24 -1.69 30.50
C SER A 160 -21.22 -0.92 29.18
N ALA A 161 -22.32 -0.96 28.41
CA ALA A 161 -22.46 -0.17 27.19
C ALA A 161 -22.61 1.33 27.51
N GLU A 162 -23.43 1.70 28.49
CA GLU A 162 -23.60 3.08 28.94
C GLU A 162 -22.28 3.69 29.40
N LYS A 163 -21.48 2.93 30.16
CA LYS A 163 -20.13 3.34 30.55
C LYS A 163 -19.22 3.57 29.34
N PHE A 164 -19.20 2.65 28.38
CA PHE A 164 -18.41 2.81 27.16
C PHE A 164 -18.76 4.09 26.40
N LEU A 165 -20.05 4.44 26.31
CA LEU A 165 -20.50 5.68 25.65
C LEU A 165 -20.07 6.94 26.42
N GLN A 166 -20.09 6.91 27.75
CA GLN A 166 -19.62 8.01 28.59
C GLN A 166 -18.12 8.28 28.40
N ASP A 167 -17.32 7.22 28.20
CA ASP A 167 -15.89 7.32 27.93
C ASP A 167 -15.57 7.89 26.52
N HIS A 168 -16.55 7.94 25.61
CA HIS A 168 -16.38 8.39 24.23
C HIS A 168 -17.44 9.43 23.80
N PRO A 169 -17.51 10.59 24.47
CA PRO A 169 -18.52 11.61 24.17
C PRO A 169 -18.37 12.16 22.74
N GLY A 170 -19.50 12.49 22.12
CA GLY A 170 -19.54 13.12 20.79
C GLY A 170 -19.32 12.17 19.60
N THR A 171 -19.17 10.87 19.83
CA THR A 171 -19.12 9.86 18.76
C THR A 171 -20.50 9.22 18.55
N SER A 172 -20.94 9.12 17.30
CA SER A 172 -22.12 8.33 16.93
C SER A 172 -21.76 6.85 16.82
N PHE A 173 -22.51 5.98 17.47
CA PHE A 173 -22.24 4.54 17.55
C PHE A 173 -23.37 3.72 16.94
N VAL A 174 -22.99 2.55 16.41
CA VAL A 174 -23.89 1.46 16.04
C VAL A 174 -23.63 0.27 16.97
N PHE A 175 -24.71 -0.36 17.38
CA PHE A 175 -24.72 -1.54 18.23
C PHE A 175 -25.05 -2.75 17.36
N CYS A 176 -24.19 -3.75 17.30
CA CYS A 176 -24.43 -4.97 16.54
C CYS A 176 -24.34 -6.19 17.45
N GLU A 177 -25.06 -7.26 17.14
CA GLU A 177 -24.82 -8.55 17.80
C GLU A 177 -23.32 -8.92 17.72
N TYR A 178 -22.84 -9.61 18.75
CA TYR A 178 -21.47 -10.11 18.74
C TYR A 178 -21.34 -11.32 17.81
N LEU A 179 -20.48 -11.19 16.80
CA LEU A 179 -20.21 -12.25 15.81
C LEU A 179 -18.92 -13.01 16.20
N PRO A 180 -18.99 -14.27 16.67
CA PRO A 180 -17.86 -14.97 17.25
C PRO A 180 -16.99 -15.72 16.22
N GLY A 181 -17.49 -16.00 15.02
CA GLY A 181 -16.84 -16.91 14.09
C GLY A 181 -15.85 -16.24 13.14
N GLU A 182 -15.53 -16.92 12.03
CA GLU A 182 -14.49 -16.50 11.10
C GLU A 182 -14.85 -15.22 10.35
N GLU A 183 -13.84 -14.38 10.07
CA GLU A 183 -13.98 -13.12 9.35
C GLU A 183 -13.35 -13.22 7.95
N PHE A 184 -14.11 -12.77 6.96
CA PHE A 184 -13.77 -12.79 5.55
C PHE A 184 -13.78 -11.37 4.99
N THR A 185 -12.82 -11.04 4.13
CA THR A 185 -12.91 -9.88 3.25
C THR A 185 -13.06 -10.36 1.83
N VAL A 186 -14.03 -9.81 1.11
CA VAL A 186 -14.31 -10.11 -0.28
C VAL A 186 -13.92 -8.87 -1.11
N ASP A 187 -12.78 -8.92 -1.79
CA ASP A 187 -12.39 -7.85 -2.71
C ASP A 187 -13.15 -8.00 -4.02
N CYS A 188 -13.68 -6.90 -4.52
CA CYS A 188 -14.52 -6.85 -5.70
C CYS A 188 -14.04 -5.76 -6.67
N PHE A 189 -14.41 -5.92 -7.94
CA PHE A 189 -14.22 -4.90 -8.95
C PHE A 189 -15.45 -4.79 -9.85
N SER A 190 -15.99 -3.58 -9.95
CA SER A 190 -17.13 -3.28 -10.81
C SER A 190 -16.76 -2.22 -11.84
N SER A 191 -17.14 -2.44 -13.10
CA SER A 191 -16.81 -1.52 -14.19
C SER A 191 -17.69 -0.26 -14.18
N SER A 192 -17.29 0.73 -14.97
CA SER A 192 -18.05 1.92 -15.36
C SER A 192 -19.43 1.63 -15.95
N LYS A 193 -19.66 0.39 -16.43
CA LYS A 193 -20.97 -0.07 -16.94
C LYS A 193 -21.86 -0.71 -15.86
N GLY A 194 -21.40 -0.78 -14.62
CA GLY A 194 -22.11 -1.42 -13.50
C GLY A 194 -21.96 -2.95 -13.45
N GLU A 195 -21.09 -3.53 -14.27
CA GLU A 195 -20.85 -4.98 -14.30
C GLU A 195 -19.85 -5.38 -13.21
N LEU A 196 -20.21 -6.35 -12.36
CA LEU A 196 -19.29 -7.00 -11.42
C LEU A 196 -18.33 -7.92 -12.20
N LEU A 197 -17.09 -7.49 -12.41
CA LEU A 197 -16.09 -8.23 -13.19
C LEU A 197 -15.27 -9.20 -12.34
N PHE A 198 -15.16 -8.97 -11.03
CA PHE A 198 -14.40 -9.83 -10.14
C PHE A 198 -14.96 -9.79 -8.72
N HIS A 199 -14.93 -10.93 -8.04
CA HIS A 199 -15.01 -11.02 -6.59
C HIS A 199 -14.10 -12.17 -6.10
N GLY A 200 -13.45 -12.00 -4.95
CA GLY A 200 -12.60 -13.02 -4.36
C GLY A 200 -12.56 -12.90 -2.84
N ALA A 201 -12.80 -14.02 -2.15
CA ALA A 201 -12.87 -14.05 -0.69
C ALA A 201 -11.53 -14.45 -0.07
N ARG A 202 -11.16 -13.75 1.00
CA ARG A 202 -9.98 -14.05 1.79
C ARG A 202 -10.36 -14.21 3.25
N LYS A 203 -9.86 -15.26 3.90
CA LYS A 203 -9.92 -15.40 5.35
C LYS A 203 -8.92 -14.45 6.00
N ARG A 204 -9.34 -13.73 7.04
CA ARG A 204 -8.47 -12.87 7.85
C ARG A 204 -7.83 -13.66 8.99
N ALA A 205 -6.87 -14.51 8.65
CA ALA A 205 -6.29 -15.48 9.59
C ALA A 205 -5.56 -14.84 10.78
N ARG A 206 -4.94 -13.67 10.58
CA ARG A 206 -4.39 -12.85 11.67
C ARG A 206 -4.69 -11.38 11.44
N VAL A 207 -5.26 -10.72 12.45
CA VAL A 207 -5.58 -9.30 12.45
C VAL A 207 -4.71 -8.58 13.48
N SER A 208 -4.14 -7.43 13.12
CA SER A 208 -3.41 -6.53 14.01
C SER A 208 -3.85 -5.10 13.71
N ASN A 209 -4.24 -4.33 14.73
CA ASN A 209 -4.72 -2.93 14.58
C ASN A 209 -5.81 -2.75 13.50
N GLY A 210 -6.77 -3.68 13.42
CA GLY A 210 -7.85 -3.66 12.43
C GLY A 210 -7.44 -4.08 11.01
N ILE A 211 -6.17 -4.41 10.79
CA ILE A 211 -5.60 -4.78 9.48
C ILE A 211 -5.32 -6.28 9.44
N SER A 212 -5.72 -6.96 8.35
CA SER A 212 -5.35 -8.37 8.12
C SER A 212 -3.88 -8.45 7.73
N VAL A 213 -3.04 -8.87 8.68
CA VAL A 213 -1.59 -9.02 8.48
C VAL A 213 -1.22 -10.41 7.96
N ASN A 214 -2.10 -11.40 8.11
CA ASN A 214 -2.03 -12.68 7.41
C ASN A 214 -3.37 -12.98 6.74
N THR A 215 -3.36 -13.42 5.48
CA THR A 215 -4.57 -13.77 4.74
C THR A 215 -4.31 -14.82 3.67
N VAL A 216 -5.29 -15.70 3.51
CA VAL A 216 -5.34 -16.77 2.50
C VAL A 216 -6.69 -16.72 1.79
N GLU A 217 -6.74 -17.15 0.53
CA GLU A 217 -8.01 -17.31 -0.18
C GLU A 217 -8.90 -18.34 0.52
N SER A 218 -10.20 -18.10 0.48
CA SER A 218 -11.17 -19.01 1.06
C SER A 218 -12.31 -19.30 0.09
N SER A 219 -12.61 -20.57 -0.08
CA SER A 219 -13.82 -21.03 -0.79
C SER A 219 -15.00 -21.26 0.14
N LYS A 220 -14.86 -21.04 1.45
CA LYS A 220 -15.96 -21.15 2.41
C LYS A 220 -17.04 -20.13 2.05
N HIS A 221 -18.30 -20.53 2.15
CA HIS A 221 -19.46 -19.67 1.84
C HIS A 221 -19.49 -19.10 0.41
N LYS A 222 -18.81 -19.72 -0.56
CA LYS A 222 -18.68 -19.22 -1.94
C LYS A 222 -20.00 -18.73 -2.55
N GLU A 223 -21.07 -19.51 -2.44
CA GLU A 223 -22.38 -19.16 -3.00
C GLU A 223 -23.05 -17.97 -2.27
N ALA A 224 -22.96 -17.93 -0.94
CA ALA A 224 -23.50 -16.81 -0.15
C ALA A 224 -22.74 -15.51 -0.43
N ILE A 225 -21.41 -15.60 -0.54
CA ILE A 225 -20.52 -14.49 -0.89
C ILE A 225 -20.82 -13.98 -2.31
N TYR A 226 -20.97 -14.87 -3.28
CA TYR A 226 -21.32 -14.47 -4.65
C TYR A 226 -22.66 -13.72 -4.69
N LYS A 227 -23.69 -14.27 -4.04
CA LYS A 227 -25.02 -13.62 -3.95
C LYS A 227 -24.94 -12.26 -3.26
N ALA A 228 -24.17 -12.15 -2.18
CA ALA A 228 -23.97 -10.87 -1.49
C ALA A 228 -23.24 -9.87 -2.39
N ALA A 229 -22.17 -10.27 -3.10
CA ALA A 229 -21.44 -9.40 -4.01
C ALA A 229 -22.33 -8.86 -5.13
N MET A 230 -23.15 -9.72 -5.74
CA MET A 230 -24.15 -9.31 -6.75
C MET A 230 -25.18 -8.35 -6.18
N ALA A 231 -25.77 -8.65 -5.02
CA ALA A 231 -26.78 -7.81 -4.39
C ALA A 231 -26.23 -6.42 -4.00
N ILE A 232 -25.00 -6.35 -3.47
CA ILE A 232 -24.33 -5.07 -3.18
C ILE A 232 -24.08 -4.31 -4.48
N ASN A 233 -23.58 -5.00 -5.52
CA ASN A 233 -23.31 -4.37 -6.81
C ASN A 233 -24.58 -3.74 -7.40
N ASP A 234 -25.69 -4.47 -7.39
CA ASP A 234 -26.95 -4.01 -7.96
C ASP A 234 -27.58 -2.87 -7.14
N ARG A 235 -27.48 -2.94 -5.80
CA ARG A 235 -28.12 -1.97 -4.90
C ARG A 235 -27.33 -0.67 -4.76
N LEU A 236 -26.00 -0.77 -4.69
CA LEU A 236 -25.12 0.37 -4.43
C LEU A 236 -24.40 0.88 -5.67
N GLN A 237 -24.36 0.11 -6.76
CA GLN A 237 -23.68 0.45 -8.01
C GLN A 237 -22.23 0.96 -7.81
N PRO A 238 -21.39 0.22 -7.07
CA PRO A 238 -20.00 0.59 -6.90
C PRO A 238 -19.26 0.60 -8.25
N ARG A 239 -18.22 1.43 -8.35
CA ARG A 239 -17.34 1.55 -9.51
C ARG A 239 -15.88 1.49 -9.07
N GLY A 240 -15.07 0.77 -9.85
CA GLY A 240 -13.68 0.48 -9.54
C GLY A 240 -13.57 -0.60 -8.47
N ALA A 241 -12.47 -0.54 -7.70
CA ALA A 241 -12.23 -1.45 -6.59
C ALA A 241 -13.10 -1.10 -5.37
N TRP A 242 -13.74 -2.11 -4.81
CA TRP A 242 -14.50 -2.03 -3.56
C TRP A 242 -14.35 -3.36 -2.81
N PHE A 243 -14.72 -3.40 -1.54
CA PHE A 243 -14.78 -4.66 -0.81
C PHE A 243 -15.94 -4.66 0.17
N PHE A 244 -16.32 -5.85 0.62
CA PHE A 244 -17.15 -6.02 1.79
C PHE A 244 -16.56 -7.07 2.71
N GLN A 245 -16.94 -7.02 3.97
CA GLN A 245 -16.54 -7.99 4.96
C GLN A 245 -17.75 -8.75 5.46
N MET A 246 -17.57 -10.04 5.67
CA MET A 246 -18.56 -10.88 6.33
C MET A 246 -17.92 -11.56 7.52
N LYS A 247 -18.70 -11.79 8.57
CA LYS A 247 -18.25 -12.55 9.74
C LYS A 247 -19.32 -13.54 10.15
N GLU A 248 -18.89 -14.71 10.58
CA GLU A 248 -19.81 -15.75 11.00
C GLU A 248 -20.50 -15.40 12.33
N ASN A 249 -21.82 -15.54 12.34
CA ASN A 249 -22.62 -15.48 13.55
C ASN A 249 -22.40 -16.75 14.41
N LYS A 250 -23.12 -16.86 15.52
CA LYS A 250 -23.04 -18.01 16.45
C LYS A 250 -23.42 -19.36 15.80
N ASP A 251 -24.21 -19.32 14.73
CA ASP A 251 -24.71 -20.49 14.01
C ASP A 251 -23.80 -20.87 12.83
N GLY A 252 -22.74 -20.09 12.57
CA GLY A 252 -21.77 -20.32 11.50
C GLY A 252 -22.16 -19.68 10.15
N ASP A 253 -23.25 -18.92 10.11
CA ASP A 253 -23.70 -18.23 8.91
C ASP A 253 -22.96 -16.90 8.71
N PRO A 254 -22.50 -16.58 7.49
CA PRO A 254 -21.81 -15.34 7.21
C PRO A 254 -22.82 -14.18 7.14
N VAL A 255 -22.59 -13.13 7.94
CA VAL A 255 -23.39 -11.90 7.90
C VAL A 255 -22.51 -10.67 7.63
N LEU A 256 -23.10 -9.63 7.05
CA LEU A 256 -22.40 -8.42 6.61
C LEU A 256 -21.81 -7.63 7.79
N LEU A 257 -20.51 -7.34 7.73
CA LEU A 257 -19.81 -6.54 8.74
C LEU A 257 -19.61 -5.08 8.30
N GLU A 258 -19.16 -4.87 7.07
CA GLU A 258 -18.98 -3.55 6.44
C GLU A 258 -18.91 -3.67 4.91
N VAL A 259 -19.16 -2.56 4.22
CA VAL A 259 -18.89 -2.36 2.80
C VAL A 259 -18.05 -1.09 2.66
N ALA A 260 -17.03 -1.12 1.81
CA ALA A 260 -16.20 0.05 1.54
C ALA A 260 -16.05 0.25 0.03
N ALA A 261 -16.34 1.46 -0.43
CA ALA A 261 -16.30 1.86 -1.84
C ALA A 261 -14.89 2.25 -2.31
N ARG A 262 -13.86 1.51 -1.86
CA ARG A 262 -12.45 1.75 -2.17
C ARG A 262 -11.64 0.45 -2.20
N LEU A 263 -10.36 0.60 -2.56
CA LEU A 263 -9.38 -0.47 -2.47
C LEU A 263 -9.19 -0.97 -1.02
N GLY A 264 -9.20 -2.30 -0.85
CA GLY A 264 -8.95 -2.98 0.42
C GLY A 264 -7.47 -2.93 0.83
N GLY A 265 -7.21 -2.89 2.14
CA GLY A 265 -5.84 -2.78 2.67
C GLY A 265 -4.96 -4.02 2.48
N SER A 266 -5.55 -5.18 2.18
CA SER A 266 -4.83 -6.43 1.83
C SER A 266 -5.10 -6.86 0.38
N SER A 267 -5.52 -5.93 -0.47
CA SER A 267 -5.82 -6.17 -1.89
C SER A 267 -4.60 -6.65 -2.69
N SER A 268 -3.39 -6.41 -2.17
CA SER A 268 -2.13 -6.97 -2.70
C SER A 268 -2.15 -8.48 -2.88
N TYR A 269 -2.99 -9.19 -2.11
CA TYR A 269 -3.25 -10.61 -2.27
C TYR A 269 -3.66 -10.97 -3.71
N PHE A 270 -4.70 -10.33 -4.23
CA PHE A 270 -5.19 -10.61 -5.58
C PHE A 270 -4.30 -9.99 -6.66
N ARG A 271 -3.54 -8.94 -6.34
CA ARG A 271 -2.47 -8.48 -7.24
C ARG A 271 -1.40 -9.55 -7.44
N ALA A 272 -1.05 -10.30 -6.40
CA ALA A 272 -0.16 -11.46 -6.53
C ALA A 272 -0.77 -12.58 -7.39
N LYS A 273 -2.10 -12.61 -7.58
CA LYS A 273 -2.79 -13.48 -8.53
C LYS A 273 -3.01 -12.83 -9.91
N GLY A 274 -2.47 -11.65 -10.17
CA GLY A 274 -2.59 -10.93 -11.45
C GLY A 274 -3.75 -9.93 -11.54
N VAL A 275 -4.54 -9.76 -10.47
CA VAL A 275 -5.66 -8.80 -10.43
C VAL A 275 -5.18 -7.49 -9.81
N ASN A 276 -4.69 -6.58 -10.64
CA ASN A 276 -4.24 -5.27 -10.20
C ASN A 276 -5.42 -4.27 -10.09
N PHE A 277 -6.14 -4.32 -8.97
CA PHE A 277 -7.31 -3.48 -8.74
C PHE A 277 -7.08 -1.98 -8.87
N ALA A 278 -5.93 -1.46 -8.45
CA ALA A 278 -5.62 -0.04 -8.58
C ALA A 278 -5.44 0.37 -10.05
N LEU A 279 -4.74 -0.45 -10.84
CA LEU A 279 -4.58 -0.24 -12.28
C LEU A 279 -5.91 -0.35 -13.02
N LEU A 280 -6.71 -1.37 -12.71
CA LEU A 280 -8.05 -1.54 -13.27
C LEU A 280 -8.94 -0.33 -12.95
N SER A 281 -8.90 0.17 -11.71
CA SER A 281 -9.70 1.33 -11.28
C SER A 281 -9.25 2.62 -11.99
N ALA A 282 -7.94 2.79 -12.18
CA ALA A 282 -7.39 3.93 -12.89
C ALA A 282 -7.80 3.93 -14.36
N PHE A 283 -7.71 2.79 -15.06
CA PHE A 283 -8.20 2.69 -16.44
C PHE A 283 -9.71 2.88 -16.53
N ASP A 284 -10.47 2.23 -15.66
CA ASP A 284 -11.93 2.34 -15.67
C ASP A 284 -12.41 3.77 -15.41
N ALA A 285 -11.72 4.54 -14.56
CA ALA A 285 -12.07 5.94 -14.30
C ALA A 285 -11.94 6.86 -15.53
N PHE A 286 -11.20 6.43 -16.57
CA PHE A 286 -11.13 7.09 -17.87
C PHE A 286 -11.98 6.38 -18.95
N ASP A 287 -12.98 5.60 -18.51
CA ASP A 287 -13.92 4.83 -19.34
C ASP A 287 -13.25 3.84 -20.30
N ILE A 288 -12.03 3.41 -19.96
CA ILE A 288 -11.32 2.36 -20.69
C ILE A 288 -11.86 1.01 -20.22
N SER A 289 -12.36 0.21 -21.17
CA SER A 289 -12.86 -1.14 -20.86
C SER A 289 -11.73 -2.04 -20.38
N VAL A 290 -11.98 -2.74 -19.27
CA VAL A 290 -11.03 -3.65 -18.63
C VAL A 290 -11.59 -5.07 -18.54
N LYS A 291 -10.70 -6.05 -18.39
CA LYS A 291 -11.02 -7.46 -18.14
C LYS A 291 -10.16 -7.99 -16.99
N VAL A 292 -10.64 -9.02 -16.31
CA VAL A 292 -9.95 -9.64 -15.18
C VAL A 292 -9.76 -11.13 -15.46
N GLU A 293 -8.51 -11.58 -15.45
CA GLU A 293 -8.12 -12.98 -15.64
C GLU A 293 -7.13 -13.37 -14.53
N PRO A 294 -7.61 -13.91 -13.40
CA PRO A 294 -6.73 -14.28 -12.28
C PRO A 294 -5.97 -15.57 -12.58
N ASN A 295 -4.74 -15.66 -12.07
CA ASN A 295 -3.98 -16.91 -12.03
C ASN A 295 -4.57 -17.89 -11.00
N THR A 296 -4.34 -19.19 -11.20
CA THR A 296 -4.96 -20.26 -10.40
C THR A 296 -4.06 -20.88 -9.34
N TYR A 297 -2.87 -20.33 -9.07
CA TYR A 297 -2.02 -20.81 -7.98
C TYR A 297 -2.48 -20.27 -6.62
N ASP A 298 -2.05 -20.98 -5.57
CA ASP A 298 -2.29 -20.58 -4.19
C ASP A 298 -1.35 -19.46 -3.78
N VAL A 299 -1.87 -18.53 -2.98
CA VAL A 299 -1.11 -17.43 -2.38
C VAL A 299 -1.42 -17.41 -0.89
N GLU A 300 -0.40 -17.17 -0.08
CA GLU A 300 -0.52 -16.71 1.29
C GLU A 300 0.17 -15.35 1.39
N LEU A 301 -0.51 -14.36 1.96
CA LEU A 301 0.05 -13.04 2.20
C LEU A 301 0.29 -12.86 3.70
N ASP A 302 1.54 -12.64 4.08
CA ASP A 302 1.95 -12.22 5.42
C ASP A 302 2.66 -10.86 5.34
N ARG A 303 2.35 -9.95 6.29
CA ARG A 303 2.87 -8.58 6.30
C ARG A 303 3.53 -8.24 7.63
N ALA A 304 4.67 -7.56 7.52
CA ALA A 304 5.39 -6.91 8.60
C ALA A 304 5.71 -5.46 8.23
N LEU A 305 6.14 -4.66 9.21
CA LEU A 305 6.59 -3.29 8.99
C LEU A 305 7.97 -3.31 8.31
N GLY A 306 8.12 -2.59 7.20
CA GLY A 306 9.40 -2.43 6.49
C GLY A 306 9.97 -1.01 6.64
N SER A 307 11.30 -0.89 6.59
CA SER A 307 12.01 0.39 6.70
C SER A 307 12.28 1.04 5.34
N ARG A 308 12.31 2.38 5.32
CA ARG A 308 12.81 3.21 4.21
C ARG A 308 13.66 4.33 4.76
N TYR A 309 14.69 4.72 4.02
CA TYR A 309 15.67 5.70 4.46
C TYR A 309 15.76 6.85 3.45
N ARG A 310 15.94 8.06 3.98
CA ARG A 310 16.38 9.21 3.21
C ARG A 310 17.64 9.72 3.88
N ILE A 311 18.77 9.53 3.21
CA ILE A 311 20.06 10.00 3.67
C ILE A 311 20.43 11.27 2.90
N ASP A 312 20.95 12.27 3.59
CA ASP A 312 21.46 13.50 2.98
C ASP A 312 22.89 13.26 2.49
N LEU A 313 23.00 12.52 1.37
CA LEU A 313 24.28 12.10 0.82
C LEU A 313 24.33 12.27 -0.70
N THR A 314 25.38 12.95 -1.17
CA THR A 314 25.66 13.17 -2.59
C THR A 314 27.03 12.61 -2.98
N TYR A 315 27.07 11.83 -4.07
CA TYR A 315 28.29 11.21 -4.61
C TYR A 315 28.15 11.00 -6.11
N ASP A 316 29.28 10.96 -6.83
CA ASP A 316 29.32 10.75 -8.28
C ASP A 316 29.96 9.40 -8.67
N THR A 317 30.57 8.70 -7.69
CA THR A 317 31.25 7.43 -7.92
C THR A 317 31.01 6.49 -6.74
N VAL A 318 30.77 5.22 -7.02
CA VAL A 318 30.72 4.16 -6.02
C VAL A 318 31.77 3.11 -6.30
N PHE A 319 32.60 2.84 -5.30
CA PHE A 319 33.56 1.74 -5.30
C PHE A 319 32.95 0.55 -4.56
N ILE A 320 32.93 -0.61 -5.20
CA ILE A 320 32.25 -1.81 -4.71
C ILE A 320 33.25 -2.96 -4.68
N ASP A 321 33.35 -3.64 -3.54
CA ASP A 321 34.09 -4.88 -3.44
C ASP A 321 33.39 -6.05 -4.13
N PHE A 322 34.18 -7.02 -4.60
CA PHE A 322 33.65 -8.22 -5.21
C PHE A 322 33.35 -9.31 -4.17
N ASP A 323 34.38 -9.77 -3.46
CA ASP A 323 34.31 -10.91 -2.55
C ASP A 323 33.57 -10.54 -1.27
N ASP A 324 32.71 -11.45 -0.78
CA ASP A 324 31.88 -11.26 0.42
C ASP A 324 31.00 -9.98 0.37
N CYS A 325 30.85 -9.36 -0.80
CA CYS A 325 30.12 -8.12 -1.00
C CYS A 325 29.15 -8.23 -2.18
N LEU A 326 29.66 -8.30 -3.42
CA LEU A 326 28.87 -8.57 -4.62
C LEU A 326 28.62 -10.07 -4.83
N LEU A 327 29.60 -10.90 -4.47
CA LEU A 327 29.49 -12.35 -4.50
C LEU A 327 29.50 -12.88 -3.07
N LEU A 328 28.33 -13.32 -2.60
CA LEU A 328 28.11 -13.89 -1.27
C LEU A 328 27.91 -15.40 -1.40
N ASP A 329 28.79 -16.22 -0.81
CA ASP A 329 28.71 -17.69 -0.87
C ASP A 329 28.48 -18.25 -2.28
N ASN A 330 29.25 -17.75 -3.27
CA ASN A 330 29.10 -18.09 -4.69
C ASN A 330 27.73 -17.71 -5.31
N LYS A 331 26.98 -16.81 -4.70
CA LYS A 331 25.73 -16.24 -5.22
C LYS A 331 25.85 -14.74 -5.37
N VAL A 332 25.22 -14.20 -6.40
CA VAL A 332 25.21 -12.76 -6.65
C VAL A 332 24.29 -12.07 -5.63
N ASN A 333 24.80 -11.03 -4.97
CA ASN A 333 24.02 -10.16 -4.09
C ASN A 333 23.05 -9.30 -4.94
N THR A 334 21.79 -9.75 -5.02
CA THR A 334 20.78 -9.13 -5.90
C THR A 334 20.41 -7.70 -5.49
N GLU A 335 20.47 -7.35 -4.19
CA GLU A 335 20.25 -5.97 -3.74
C GLU A 335 21.40 -5.07 -4.18
N LEU A 336 22.65 -5.54 -4.12
CA LEU A 336 23.79 -4.77 -4.62
C LEU A 336 23.79 -4.65 -6.15
N VAL A 337 23.36 -5.69 -6.88
CA VAL A 337 23.12 -5.59 -8.33
C VAL A 337 22.06 -4.54 -8.63
N LYS A 338 20.93 -4.58 -7.90
CA LYS A 338 19.86 -3.60 -8.04
C LYS A 338 20.38 -2.18 -7.78
N TYR A 339 21.18 -2.01 -6.73
CA TYR A 339 21.85 -0.75 -6.42
C TYR A 339 22.81 -0.30 -7.54
N ILE A 340 23.62 -1.21 -8.10
CA ILE A 340 24.53 -0.90 -9.22
C ILE A 340 23.76 -0.32 -10.40
N PHE A 341 22.65 -0.95 -10.80
CA PHE A 341 21.83 -0.42 -11.88
C PHE A 341 21.15 0.91 -11.50
N GLN A 342 20.73 1.07 -10.24
CA GLN A 342 20.21 2.35 -9.74
C GLN A 342 21.26 3.47 -9.83
N ALA A 343 22.49 3.22 -9.36
CA ALA A 343 23.60 4.16 -9.41
C ALA A 343 23.89 4.58 -10.87
N ARG A 344 23.94 3.61 -11.79
CA ARG A 344 24.11 3.88 -13.23
C ARG A 344 22.99 4.73 -13.81
N ASN A 345 21.73 4.45 -13.47
CA ASN A 345 20.58 5.25 -13.91
C ASN A 345 20.66 6.71 -13.41
N GLN A 346 21.32 6.94 -12.27
CA GLN A 346 21.56 8.27 -11.70
C GLN A 346 22.83 8.94 -12.25
N GLY A 347 23.53 8.30 -13.19
CA GLY A 347 24.80 8.80 -13.73
C GLY A 347 25.99 8.68 -12.76
N VAL A 348 25.86 7.90 -11.69
CA VAL A 348 26.96 7.57 -10.77
C VAL A 348 27.85 6.53 -11.42
N ALA A 349 29.15 6.80 -11.49
CA ALA A 349 30.14 5.84 -12.00
C ALA A 349 30.31 4.66 -11.03
N VAL A 350 30.25 3.44 -11.53
CA VAL A 350 30.36 2.22 -10.74
C VAL A 350 31.71 1.55 -11.02
N VAL A 351 32.54 1.48 -9.98
CA VAL A 351 33.88 0.89 -10.04
C VAL A 351 33.92 -0.37 -9.18
N LEU A 352 34.25 -1.51 -9.79
CA LEU A 352 34.59 -2.71 -9.04
C LEU A 352 36.04 -2.64 -8.57
N ILE A 353 36.29 -2.86 -7.29
CA ILE A 353 37.64 -2.87 -6.71
C ILE A 353 37.81 -4.10 -5.81
N THR A 354 38.71 -5.01 -6.17
CA THR A 354 38.80 -6.31 -5.49
C THR A 354 40.23 -6.84 -5.41
N ARG A 355 40.47 -7.70 -4.41
CA ARG A 355 41.66 -8.56 -4.28
C ARG A 355 41.34 -10.03 -4.60
N HIS A 356 40.31 -10.28 -5.40
CA HIS A 356 39.86 -11.62 -5.78
C HIS A 356 41.03 -12.51 -6.18
N GLU A 357 41.07 -13.74 -5.68
CA GLU A 357 42.22 -14.63 -5.89
C GLU A 357 42.37 -15.01 -7.38
N LYS A 358 41.24 -15.26 -8.05
CA LYS A 358 41.20 -15.68 -9.46
C LYS A 358 41.17 -14.48 -10.40
N ASP A 359 41.20 -14.74 -11.71
CA ASP A 359 40.96 -13.71 -12.72
C ASP A 359 39.54 -13.16 -12.60
N ILE A 360 39.42 -11.91 -12.15
CA ILE A 360 38.13 -11.26 -11.93
C ILE A 360 37.29 -11.19 -13.21
N PHE A 361 37.90 -10.99 -14.39
CA PHE A 361 37.15 -10.85 -15.63
C PHE A 361 36.48 -12.18 -16.03
N GLN A 362 37.17 -13.29 -15.81
CA GLN A 362 36.61 -14.63 -16.02
C GLN A 362 35.47 -14.90 -15.03
N THR A 363 35.65 -14.57 -13.74
CA THR A 363 34.59 -14.73 -12.73
C THR A 363 33.35 -13.88 -13.07
N LEU A 364 33.54 -12.61 -13.46
CA LEU A 364 32.42 -11.75 -13.87
C LEU A 364 31.63 -12.35 -15.04
N LYS A 365 32.31 -12.95 -16.03
CA LYS A 365 31.67 -13.61 -17.17
C LYS A 365 30.88 -14.87 -16.76
N GLU A 366 31.42 -15.66 -15.84
CA GLU A 366 30.77 -16.85 -15.28
C GLU A 366 29.45 -16.50 -14.59
N TYR A 367 29.44 -15.40 -13.81
CA TYR A 367 28.26 -14.93 -13.09
C TYR A 367 27.35 -13.98 -13.87
N ARG A 368 27.63 -13.74 -15.17
CA ARG A 368 26.88 -12.79 -16.02
C ARG A 368 26.86 -11.35 -15.49
N LEU A 369 27.97 -10.93 -14.87
CA LEU A 369 28.20 -9.58 -14.33
C LEU A 369 29.13 -8.73 -15.21
N GLU A 370 29.60 -9.28 -16.34
CA GLU A 370 30.41 -8.55 -17.31
C GLU A 370 29.65 -7.33 -17.87
N GLY A 371 30.34 -6.19 -18.01
CA GLY A 371 29.75 -4.94 -18.50
C GLY A 371 28.91 -4.17 -17.47
N MET A 372 28.82 -4.64 -16.22
CA MET A 372 28.11 -3.92 -15.15
C MET A 372 28.87 -2.69 -14.62
N PHE A 373 30.19 -2.64 -14.79
CA PHE A 373 31.07 -1.64 -14.19
C PHE A 373 31.70 -0.74 -15.25
N ASP A 374 31.84 0.54 -14.93
CA ASP A 374 32.58 1.50 -15.76
C ASP A 374 34.09 1.23 -15.70
N GLN A 375 34.56 0.68 -14.58
CA GLN A 375 35.95 0.28 -14.37
C GLN A 375 36.03 -0.95 -13.45
N VAL A 376 37.00 -1.83 -13.73
CA VAL A 376 37.35 -2.97 -12.88
C VAL A 376 38.80 -2.84 -12.44
N ILE A 377 39.04 -2.80 -11.13
CA ILE A 377 40.36 -2.69 -10.49
C ILE A 377 40.64 -4.00 -9.76
N HIS A 378 41.58 -4.79 -10.30
CA HIS A 378 42.01 -6.05 -9.71
C HIS A 378 43.39 -5.91 -9.05
N ILE A 379 43.41 -5.84 -7.72
CA ILE A 379 44.63 -5.61 -6.94
C ILE A 379 45.30 -6.94 -6.61
N LYS A 380 46.46 -7.21 -7.23
CA LYS A 380 47.25 -8.45 -7.03
C LYS A 380 48.50 -8.27 -6.16
N ASP A 381 48.89 -7.03 -5.88
CA ASP A 381 50.16 -6.67 -5.23
C ASP A 381 50.02 -6.35 -3.73
N LYS A 382 48.88 -6.71 -3.13
CA LYS A 382 48.54 -6.53 -1.70
C LYS A 382 48.50 -5.07 -1.22
N ARG A 383 48.57 -4.09 -2.12
CA ARG A 383 48.38 -2.68 -1.73
C ARG A 383 46.97 -2.44 -1.20
N PRO A 384 46.80 -1.48 -0.28
CA PRO A 384 45.49 -1.15 0.27
C PRO A 384 44.53 -0.65 -0.81
N LYS A 385 43.23 -0.94 -0.66
CA LYS A 385 42.21 -0.46 -1.62
C LYS A 385 42.15 1.07 -1.66
N SER A 386 42.47 1.72 -0.55
CA SER A 386 42.53 3.17 -0.42
C SER A 386 43.45 3.83 -1.45
N GLU A 387 44.57 3.20 -1.86
CA GLU A 387 45.48 3.75 -2.87
C GLU A 387 44.86 3.90 -4.27
N PHE A 388 43.80 3.13 -4.56
CA PHE A 388 43.14 3.11 -5.87
C PHE A 388 41.86 3.96 -5.90
N ILE A 389 41.43 4.49 -4.76
CA ILE A 389 40.30 5.40 -4.66
C ILE A 389 40.81 6.82 -4.90
N THR A 390 40.50 7.36 -6.08
CA THR A 390 41.06 8.64 -6.56
C THR A 390 40.09 9.81 -6.46
N LYS A 391 38.78 9.54 -6.26
CA LYS A 391 37.72 10.56 -6.32
C LYS A 391 37.20 10.91 -4.93
N LYS A 392 37.21 12.21 -4.61
CA LYS A 392 36.75 12.74 -3.30
C LYS A 392 35.23 12.66 -3.10
N HIS A 393 34.44 12.70 -4.17
CA HIS A 393 32.98 12.58 -4.13
C HIS A 393 32.54 11.13 -4.39
N SER A 394 33.08 10.21 -3.59
CA SER A 394 32.79 8.79 -3.72
C SER A 394 32.23 8.18 -2.44
N ILE A 395 31.64 7.02 -2.57
CA ILE A 395 31.36 6.11 -1.45
C ILE A 395 32.04 4.78 -1.68
N PHE A 396 32.24 4.01 -0.61
CA PHE A 396 32.86 2.70 -0.67
C PHE A 396 32.02 1.63 0.02
N ILE A 397 31.80 0.51 -0.66
CA ILE A 397 30.99 -0.62 -0.19
C ILE A 397 31.89 -1.86 -0.09
N ASP A 398 32.05 -2.38 1.12
CA ASP A 398 32.92 -3.53 1.42
C ASP A 398 32.47 -4.18 2.73
N ASP A 399 32.48 -5.52 2.79
CA ASP A 399 32.14 -6.25 4.02
C ASP A 399 33.18 -6.04 5.11
N SER A 400 34.46 -6.02 4.74
CA SER A 400 35.59 -5.90 5.65
C SER A 400 35.58 -4.55 6.38
N PHE A 401 35.34 -4.61 7.70
CA PHE A 401 35.46 -3.44 8.55
C PHE A 401 36.85 -2.81 8.48
N ALA A 402 37.92 -3.62 8.36
CA ALA A 402 39.28 -3.12 8.30
C ALA A 402 39.52 -2.27 7.04
N GLU A 403 39.07 -2.74 5.87
CA GLU A 403 39.17 -2.00 4.61
C GLU A 403 38.31 -0.73 4.66
N ARG A 404 37.06 -0.82 5.15
CA ARG A 404 36.19 0.35 5.33
C ARG A 404 36.79 1.40 6.26
N ALA A 405 37.34 0.98 7.40
CA ALA A 405 37.96 1.88 8.36
C ALA A 405 39.21 2.55 7.78
N GLU A 406 40.00 1.83 7.01
CA GLU A 406 41.18 2.33 6.33
C GLU A 406 40.83 3.37 5.25
N VAL A 407 39.87 3.06 4.38
CA VAL A 407 39.36 3.97 3.35
C VAL A 407 38.77 5.23 3.97
N LYS A 408 37.93 5.09 5.01
CA LYS A 408 37.34 6.23 5.73
C LYS A 408 38.42 7.11 6.36
N ARG A 409 39.45 6.52 7.00
CA ARG A 409 40.55 7.26 7.61
C ARG A 409 41.39 8.01 6.58
N THR A 410 41.63 7.39 5.42
CA THR A 410 42.53 7.93 4.38
C THR A 410 41.86 9.02 3.56
N HIS A 411 40.60 8.83 3.16
CA HIS A 411 39.90 9.73 2.24
C HIS A 411 38.75 10.53 2.86
N GLY A 412 38.30 10.18 4.07
CA GLY A 412 37.17 10.83 4.72
C GLY A 412 35.82 10.57 4.06
N ILE A 413 35.73 9.58 3.15
CA ILE A 413 34.50 9.27 2.41
C ILE A 413 33.54 8.37 3.22
N PRO A 414 32.23 8.43 2.96
CA PRO A 414 31.26 7.49 3.52
C PRO A 414 31.55 6.05 3.09
N VAL A 415 31.38 5.12 4.03
CA VAL A 415 31.63 3.69 3.83
C VAL A 415 30.42 2.88 4.30
N PHE A 416 30.11 1.80 3.60
CA PHE A 416 28.92 0.98 3.79
C PHE A 416 29.29 -0.50 3.79
N SER A 417 28.70 -1.29 4.69
CA SER A 417 28.71 -2.74 4.55
C SER A 417 27.56 -3.18 3.64
N PRO A 418 27.56 -4.42 3.14
CA PRO A 418 26.49 -4.94 2.28
C PRO A 418 25.08 -4.79 2.86
N ASP A 419 24.91 -4.92 4.18
CA ASP A 419 23.63 -4.75 4.87
C ASP A 419 23.11 -3.30 4.83
N MET A 420 24.00 -2.33 4.69
CA MET A 420 23.64 -0.91 4.65
C MET A 420 23.22 -0.44 3.27
N VAL A 421 23.34 -1.28 2.23
CA VAL A 421 23.01 -0.95 0.85
C VAL A 421 21.54 -0.53 0.73
N GLU A 422 20.64 -1.12 1.54
CA GLU A 422 19.22 -0.73 1.58
C GLU A 422 19.00 0.76 1.89
N MET A 423 19.95 1.41 2.59
CA MET A 423 19.88 2.83 2.92
C MET A 423 20.28 3.74 1.75
N LEU A 424 21.03 3.18 0.78
CA LEU A 424 21.42 3.85 -0.47
C LEU A 424 20.35 3.67 -1.57
N MET A 425 19.42 2.73 -1.39
CA MET A 425 18.36 2.47 -2.35
C MET A 425 17.30 3.56 -2.29
N ILE A 426 17.02 4.16 -3.44
CA ILE A 426 15.87 5.04 -3.59
C ILE A 426 14.65 4.14 -3.79
N SER A 427 13.53 4.50 -3.17
CA SER A 427 12.24 3.89 -3.49
C SER A 427 12.02 4.02 -5.00
N GLU A 428 11.92 2.91 -5.72
CA GLU A 428 11.51 2.93 -7.13
C GLU A 428 10.16 3.67 -7.22
N GLY A 429 10.19 4.85 -7.83
CA GLY A 429 9.07 5.78 -7.98
C GLY A 429 7.89 5.18 -8.72
#